data_AF-A0A1K0H226-F1
#
_entry.id   AF-A0A1K0H226-F1
#
_cell.length_a   1.000
_cell.length_b   1.000
_cell.length_c   1.000
_cell.angle_alpha   90.00
_cell.angle_beta   90.00
_cell.angle_gamma   90.00
#
_symmetry.space_group_name_H-M   'P 1'
#
loop_
_entity.id
_entity.type
_entity.pdbx_description
1 polymer ?
#
loop_
_entity_poly.entity_id
_entity_poly.type
_entity_poly.pdbx_seq_one_letter_code
_entity_poly.pdbx_strand_id
1 'polypeptide(L)'
;MPSAARRQRQITPTSPSPSPEPQQGTANGTTTTTSHAAPQQSSPQPPSSNAPPQTSDSSDRTSAVRANLETRVRSVVDLLYQLAVCSADVQEGSQHLVANKVNECIKALAALDATKEELHRAHLMVPQDVLEMLDAGKNPDIHTRNFVNRLASENQYSYGQHTAVERYKDKLDAALDEAFPELKVAPRGD
;
A
#
# COMPACT_ATOMS: atom_id res chain seq x y z
N MET A 1 28.33 13.55 -57.32
CA MET A 1 27.38 14.68 -57.16
C MET A 1 26.20 14.39 -58.09
N PRO A 2 24.95 14.22 -57.59
CA PRO A 2 24.29 15.07 -56.61
C PRO A 2 23.72 14.35 -55.38
N SER A 3 23.47 15.16 -54.36
CA SER A 3 23.05 14.84 -53.00
C SER A 3 21.52 14.71 -52.92
N ALA A 4 21.00 13.61 -52.38
CA ALA A 4 19.58 13.44 -52.08
C ALA A 4 19.28 14.00 -50.68
N ALA A 5 18.66 15.19 -50.64
CA ALA A 5 18.27 15.86 -49.40
C ALA A 5 17.14 15.10 -48.69
N ARG A 6 17.46 14.55 -47.51
CA ARG A 6 16.53 13.90 -46.58
C ARG A 6 15.64 14.96 -45.92
N ARG A 7 14.35 15.02 -46.28
CA ARG A 7 13.37 15.90 -45.60
C ARG A 7 13.15 15.43 -44.16
N GLN A 8 13.56 16.24 -43.19
CA GLN A 8 13.20 16.09 -41.77
C GLN A 8 11.70 16.35 -41.59
N ARG A 9 11.01 15.44 -40.91
CA ARG A 9 9.61 15.63 -40.51
C ARG A 9 9.59 16.60 -39.32
N GLN A 10 8.94 17.75 -39.49
CA GLN A 10 8.64 18.67 -38.39
C GLN A 10 7.61 18.04 -37.46
N ILE A 11 7.93 18.01 -36.17
CA ILE A 11 6.99 17.67 -35.09
C ILE A 11 6.21 18.95 -34.73
N THR A 12 4.90 18.90 -34.86
CA THR A 12 3.98 19.96 -34.44
C THR A 12 3.90 19.97 -32.90
N PRO A 13 3.96 21.14 -32.23
CA PRO A 13 3.76 21.20 -30.78
C PRO A 13 2.28 20.97 -30.45
N THR A 14 2.02 20.02 -29.54
CA THR A 14 0.73 19.81 -28.89
C THR A 14 0.33 21.05 -28.09
N SER A 15 -0.89 21.51 -28.30
CA SER A 15 -1.52 22.65 -27.60
C SER A 15 -1.50 22.47 -26.07
N PRO A 16 -1.35 23.55 -25.27
CA PRO A 16 -1.43 23.47 -23.82
C PRO A 16 -2.88 23.26 -23.35
N SER A 17 -3.03 22.39 -22.35
CA SER A 17 -4.28 22.13 -21.61
C SER A 17 -4.60 23.30 -20.66
N PRO A 18 -5.87 23.69 -20.45
CA PRO A 18 -6.21 24.69 -19.45
C PRO A 18 -6.20 24.06 -18.05
N SER A 19 -5.30 24.53 -17.19
CA SER A 19 -5.40 24.37 -15.72
C SER A 19 -6.50 25.28 -15.19
N PRO A 20 -7.36 24.84 -14.26
CA PRO A 20 -8.19 25.73 -13.47
C PRO A 20 -7.39 26.29 -12.28
N GLU A 21 -7.36 27.62 -12.16
CA GLU A 21 -6.78 28.37 -11.05
C GLU A 21 -7.80 28.45 -9.87
N PRO A 22 -7.37 28.37 -8.60
CA PRO A 22 -8.28 28.38 -7.46
C PRO A 22 -8.67 29.81 -7.03
N GLN A 23 -9.96 30.11 -6.99
CA GLN A 23 -10.47 31.34 -6.39
C GLN A 23 -10.47 31.27 -4.85
N GLN A 24 -9.74 32.19 -4.23
CA GLN A 24 -9.86 32.56 -2.82
C GLN A 24 -11.05 33.52 -2.64
N GLY A 25 -11.88 33.23 -1.63
CA GLY A 25 -12.96 34.11 -1.17
C GLY A 25 -13.13 33.97 0.33
N THR A 26 -13.01 35.10 1.03
CA THR A 26 -12.94 35.28 2.48
C THR A 26 -14.31 35.48 3.16
N ALA A 27 -14.36 35.13 4.45
CA ALA A 27 -15.07 35.77 5.57
C ALA A 27 -16.47 35.27 6.03
N ASN A 28 -16.55 35.18 7.37
CA ASN A 28 -17.63 34.78 8.30
C ASN A 28 -18.89 35.67 8.27
N GLY A 29 -20.03 35.11 8.74
CA GLY A 29 -21.12 35.91 9.32
C GLY A 29 -22.48 35.22 9.47
N THR A 30 -22.82 34.86 10.71
CA THR A 30 -24.03 34.25 11.32
C THR A 30 -25.40 34.84 10.95
N THR A 31 -26.47 34.00 10.88
CA THR A 31 -27.80 34.19 11.54
C THR A 31 -28.77 33.02 11.28
N THR A 32 -29.86 32.98 12.04
CA THR A 32 -30.47 31.81 12.72
C THR A 32 -31.82 31.35 12.13
N THR A 33 -32.16 30.07 12.38
CA THR A 33 -33.50 29.47 12.57
C THR A 33 -34.48 29.41 11.39
N THR A 34 -34.77 28.21 10.86
CA THR A 34 -36.13 27.62 10.87
C THR A 34 -36.08 26.12 10.62
N SER A 35 -36.71 25.36 11.52
CA SER A 35 -36.94 23.91 11.45
C SER A 35 -38.09 23.58 10.51
N HIS A 36 -37.82 22.83 9.43
CA HIS A 36 -38.83 22.04 8.71
C HIS A 36 -38.29 20.67 8.33
N ALA A 37 -38.98 19.65 8.84
CA ALA A 37 -38.78 18.24 8.54
C ALA A 37 -39.46 17.89 7.21
N ALA A 38 -38.75 17.19 6.33
CA ALA A 38 -39.26 16.49 5.16
C ALA A 38 -38.30 15.33 4.81
N PRO A 39 -38.77 14.26 4.15
CA PRO A 39 -38.47 12.88 4.51
C PRO A 39 -37.17 12.30 3.93
N GLN A 40 -36.63 11.29 4.63
CA GLN A 40 -35.55 10.42 4.17
C GLN A 40 -35.93 9.76 2.83
N GLN A 41 -35.26 10.15 1.76
CA GLN A 41 -35.20 9.38 0.52
C GLN A 41 -34.14 8.29 0.67
N SER A 42 -34.63 7.06 0.74
CA SER A 42 -33.87 5.82 0.65
C SER A 42 -33.18 5.73 -0.72
N SER A 43 -31.86 5.86 -0.76
CA SER A 43 -31.08 5.43 -1.92
C SER A 43 -31.02 3.90 -1.92
N PRO A 44 -31.33 3.20 -3.01
CA PRO A 44 -31.15 1.75 -3.08
C PRO A 44 -29.65 1.42 -3.06
N GLN A 45 -29.22 0.80 -1.97
CA GLN A 45 -27.92 0.15 -1.85
C GLN A 45 -27.84 -1.00 -2.88
N PRO A 46 -26.79 -1.11 -3.69
CA PRO A 46 -26.64 -2.27 -4.58
C PRO A 46 -26.54 -3.54 -3.72
N PRO A 47 -27.12 -4.68 -4.15
CA PRO A 47 -27.01 -5.93 -3.41
C PRO A 47 -25.54 -6.38 -3.42
N SER A 48 -24.89 -6.31 -2.25
CA SER A 48 -23.60 -6.94 -2.00
C SER A 48 -23.78 -8.46 -1.97
N SER A 49 -23.91 -9.09 -3.14
CA SER A 49 -23.87 -10.54 -3.31
C SER A 49 -22.53 -10.95 -3.95
N ASN A 50 -21.46 -10.82 -3.15
CA ASN A 50 -20.25 -11.66 -3.13
C ASN A 50 -19.14 -10.93 -2.36
N ALA A 51 -19.28 -10.90 -1.03
CA ALA A 51 -18.11 -10.80 -0.17
C ALA A 51 -17.50 -12.21 -0.05
N PRO A 52 -16.19 -12.42 -0.30
CA PRO A 52 -15.55 -13.67 0.08
C PRO A 52 -15.71 -13.86 1.61
N PRO A 53 -16.04 -15.07 2.07
CA PRO A 53 -16.22 -15.32 3.50
C PRO A 53 -14.85 -15.38 4.21
N GLN A 54 -14.74 -14.65 5.33
CA GLN A 54 -13.74 -14.77 6.41
C GLN A 54 -12.33 -14.20 6.19
N THR A 55 -12.09 -12.98 6.69
CA THR A 55 -10.74 -12.38 6.85
C THR A 55 -10.43 -11.86 8.26
N SER A 56 -11.38 -11.85 9.19
CA SER A 56 -11.16 -11.31 10.54
C SER A 56 -10.29 -12.23 11.41
N ASP A 57 -10.56 -13.54 11.42
CA ASP A 57 -9.90 -14.50 12.32
C ASP A 57 -8.41 -14.73 11.97
N SER A 58 -8.05 -14.61 10.69
CA SER A 58 -6.65 -14.78 10.23
C SER A 58 -5.77 -13.57 10.56
N SER A 59 -6.34 -12.35 10.50
CA SER A 59 -5.65 -11.11 10.89
C SER A 59 -5.29 -11.14 12.37
N ASP A 60 -6.24 -11.54 13.22
CA ASP A 60 -6.05 -11.58 14.67
C ASP A 60 -4.98 -12.60 15.08
N ARG A 61 -5.00 -13.81 14.49
CA ARG A 61 -3.94 -14.80 14.70
C ARG A 61 -2.56 -14.26 14.32
N THR A 62 -2.44 -13.62 13.15
CA THR A 62 -1.16 -13.08 12.67
C THR A 62 -0.64 -11.97 13.59
N SER A 63 -1.54 -11.16 14.15
CA SER A 63 -1.18 -10.12 15.12
C SER A 63 -0.64 -10.72 16.43
N ALA A 64 -1.25 -11.81 16.92
CA ALA A 64 -0.83 -12.49 18.14
C ALA A 64 0.56 -13.13 17.99
N VAL A 65 0.83 -13.79 16.85
CA VAL A 65 2.16 -14.36 16.54
C VAL A 65 3.23 -13.26 16.55
N ARG A 66 2.93 -12.11 15.93
CA ARG A 66 3.84 -10.95 15.89
C ARG A 66 4.10 -10.38 17.29
N ALA A 67 3.06 -10.23 18.10
CA ALA A 67 3.20 -9.73 19.47
C ALA A 67 4.04 -10.67 20.35
N ASN A 68 3.88 -11.98 20.16
CA ASN A 68 4.70 -12.97 20.83
C ASN A 68 6.18 -12.86 20.44
N LEU A 69 6.46 -12.74 19.14
CA LEU A 69 7.81 -12.51 18.62
C LEU A 69 8.42 -11.24 19.21
N GLU A 70 7.69 -10.11 19.17
CA GLU A 70 8.17 -8.84 19.72
C GLU A 70 8.52 -8.95 21.21
N THR A 71 7.68 -9.61 21.99
CA THR A 71 7.90 -9.83 23.43
C THR A 71 9.18 -10.60 23.68
N ARG A 72 9.43 -11.67 22.91
CA ARG A 72 10.65 -12.48 23.05
C ARG A 72 11.90 -11.73 22.60
N VAL A 73 11.83 -11.00 21.49
CA VAL A 73 12.94 -10.16 21.02
C VAL A 73 13.30 -9.11 22.08
N ARG A 74 12.30 -8.41 22.64
CA ARG A 74 12.52 -7.43 23.72
C ARG A 74 13.16 -8.08 24.95
N SER A 75 12.66 -9.25 25.36
CA SER A 75 13.25 -10.01 26.48
C SER A 75 14.71 -10.41 26.23
N VAL A 76 15.10 -10.77 25.01
CA VAL A 76 16.49 -11.08 24.65
C VAL A 76 17.35 -9.83 24.75
N VAL A 77 16.90 -8.69 24.20
CA VAL A 77 17.62 -7.42 24.28
C VAL A 77 17.83 -6.98 25.73
N ASP A 78 16.80 -7.08 26.57
CA ASP A 78 16.88 -6.74 27.99
C ASP A 78 17.88 -7.64 28.73
N LEU A 79 17.88 -8.95 28.44
CA LEU A 79 18.83 -9.89 29.06
C LEU A 79 20.28 -9.65 28.60
N LEU A 80 20.49 -9.31 27.32
CA LEU A 80 21.82 -8.93 26.81
C LEU A 80 22.32 -7.66 27.48
N TYR A 81 21.45 -6.67 27.68
CA TYR A 81 21.78 -5.46 28.41
C TYR A 81 22.13 -5.75 29.87
N GLN A 82 21.32 -6.54 30.57
CA GLN A 82 21.62 -6.97 31.94
C GLN A 82 22.94 -7.72 32.03
N LEU A 83 23.25 -8.60 31.07
CA LEU A 83 24.52 -9.32 31.01
C LEU A 83 25.70 -8.36 30.81
N ALA A 84 25.56 -7.35 29.95
CA ALA A 84 26.58 -6.31 29.77
C ALA A 84 26.84 -5.54 31.07
N VAL A 85 25.78 -5.15 31.79
CA VAL A 85 25.91 -4.47 33.10
C VAL A 85 26.55 -5.40 34.15
N CYS A 86 26.07 -6.64 34.28
CA CYS A 86 26.58 -7.60 35.26
C CYS A 86 28.05 -7.99 34.99
N SER A 87 28.47 -8.05 33.73
CA SER A 87 29.86 -8.35 33.38
C SER A 87 30.81 -7.16 33.59
N ALA A 88 30.29 -5.93 33.51
CA ALA A 88 31.07 -4.73 33.78
C ALA A 88 31.37 -4.51 35.27
N ASP A 89 30.48 -4.93 36.17
CA ASP A 89 30.59 -4.74 37.64
C ASP A 89 30.61 -6.07 38.40
N VAL A 90 31.39 -7.05 37.90
CA VAL A 90 31.54 -8.32 38.58
C VAL A 90 32.52 -8.19 39.75
N GLN A 91 32.06 -8.54 40.94
CA GLN A 91 32.87 -8.54 42.16
C GLN A 91 33.58 -9.90 42.32
N GLU A 92 34.72 -9.91 43.00
CA GLU A 92 35.47 -11.13 43.24
C GLU A 92 34.62 -12.10 44.10
N GLY A 93 34.46 -13.34 43.63
CA GLY A 93 33.57 -14.34 44.26
C GLY A 93 32.10 -14.33 43.78
N SER A 94 31.66 -13.35 42.97
CA SER A 94 30.29 -13.31 42.41
C SER A 94 30.20 -13.68 40.93
N GLN A 95 31.26 -14.25 40.35
CA GLN A 95 31.34 -14.65 38.94
C GLN A 95 30.21 -15.61 38.49
N HIS A 96 29.68 -16.41 39.41
CA HIS A 96 28.52 -17.28 39.15
C HIS A 96 27.28 -16.50 38.68
N LEU A 97 27.12 -15.24 39.10
CA LEU A 97 25.99 -14.40 38.67
C LEU A 97 26.03 -14.13 37.16
N VAL A 98 27.22 -13.88 36.62
CA VAL A 98 27.42 -13.70 35.16
C VAL A 98 27.12 -15.00 34.43
N ALA A 99 27.60 -16.15 34.93
CA ALA A 99 27.32 -17.46 34.34
C ALA A 99 25.80 -17.75 34.32
N ASN A 100 25.07 -17.40 35.38
CA ASN A 100 23.62 -17.51 35.41
C ASN A 100 22.95 -16.63 34.34
N LYS A 101 23.38 -15.37 34.19
CA LYS A 101 22.85 -14.45 33.18
C LYS A 101 23.13 -14.90 31.75
N VAL A 102 24.29 -15.51 31.50
CA VAL A 102 24.60 -16.16 30.21
C VAL A 102 23.61 -17.30 29.94
N ASN A 103 23.37 -18.17 30.93
CA ASN A 103 22.42 -19.26 30.79
C ASN A 103 20.98 -18.78 30.56
N GLU A 104 20.57 -17.68 31.20
CA GLU A 104 19.28 -17.02 30.94
C GLU A 104 19.20 -16.49 29.50
N CYS A 105 20.24 -15.82 29.00
CA CYS A 105 20.31 -15.36 27.60
C CYS A 105 20.20 -16.53 26.61
N ILE A 106 20.93 -17.61 26.84
CA ILE A 106 20.89 -18.81 25.97
C ILE A 106 19.47 -19.38 25.92
N LYS A 107 18.80 -19.50 27.07
CA LYS A 107 17.41 -19.97 27.14
C LYS A 107 16.46 -19.03 26.40
N ALA A 108 16.63 -17.72 26.53
CA ALA A 108 15.80 -16.73 25.84
C ALA A 108 16.00 -16.77 24.31
N LEU A 109 17.25 -16.93 23.84
CA LEU A 109 17.57 -17.11 22.43
C LEU A 109 16.97 -18.40 21.86
N ALA A 110 17.07 -19.52 22.59
CA ALA A 110 16.43 -20.78 22.19
C ALA A 110 14.90 -20.65 22.15
N ALA A 111 14.32 -19.92 23.09
CA ALA A 111 12.89 -19.65 23.13
C ALA A 111 12.44 -18.70 22.00
N LEU A 112 13.31 -17.81 21.53
CA LEU A 112 13.09 -16.97 20.35
C LEU A 112 13.15 -17.82 19.07
N ASP A 113 14.17 -18.66 18.91
CA ASP A 113 14.32 -19.55 17.75
C ASP A 113 13.12 -20.49 17.57
N ALA A 114 12.56 -21.00 18.67
CA ALA A 114 11.36 -21.84 18.65
C ALA A 114 10.10 -21.17 18.03
N THR A 115 10.07 -19.83 17.90
CA THR A 115 8.95 -19.12 17.25
C THR A 115 8.98 -19.17 15.73
N LYS A 116 10.10 -19.58 15.14
CA LYS A 116 10.30 -19.64 13.69
C LYS A 116 9.19 -20.43 12.98
N GLU A 117 8.81 -21.58 13.51
CA GLU A 117 7.77 -22.44 12.92
C GLU A 117 6.37 -21.80 12.97
N GLU A 118 6.09 -21.01 14.00
CA GLU A 118 4.84 -20.25 14.09
C GLU A 118 4.80 -19.11 13.07
N LEU A 119 5.94 -18.44 12.86
CA LEU A 119 6.09 -17.37 11.87
C LEU A 119 5.92 -17.89 10.43
N HIS A 120 6.51 -19.06 10.13
CA HIS A 120 6.34 -19.72 8.83
C HIS A 120 4.88 -20.13 8.59
N ARG A 121 4.20 -20.69 9.60
CA ARG A 121 2.78 -21.05 9.50
C ARG A 121 1.87 -19.83 9.34
N ALA A 122 2.26 -18.67 9.88
CA ALA A 122 1.55 -17.41 9.71
C ALA A 122 1.84 -16.70 8.37
N HIS A 123 2.70 -17.28 7.51
CA HIS A 123 3.07 -16.72 6.20
C HIS A 123 3.53 -15.26 6.24
N LEU A 124 4.25 -14.88 7.31
CA LEU A 124 4.81 -13.54 7.45
C LEU A 124 6.09 -13.42 6.60
N MET A 125 5.93 -12.93 5.39
CA MET A 125 7.03 -12.69 4.44
C MET A 125 7.54 -11.25 4.55
N VAL A 126 8.86 -11.08 4.48
CA VAL A 126 9.53 -9.78 4.43
C VAL A 126 10.19 -9.62 3.06
N PRO A 127 9.89 -8.56 2.29
CA PRO A 127 10.56 -8.30 1.03
C PRO A 127 12.07 -8.11 1.21
N GLN A 128 12.88 -8.58 0.25
CA GLN A 128 14.34 -8.46 0.29
C GLN A 128 14.80 -6.99 0.39
N ASP A 129 14.18 -6.09 -0.38
CA ASP A 129 14.49 -4.66 -0.35
C ASP A 129 14.32 -4.05 1.06
N VAL A 130 13.35 -4.54 1.84
CA VAL A 130 13.11 -4.09 3.22
C VAL A 130 14.22 -4.58 4.15
N LEU A 131 14.75 -5.79 3.93
CA LEU A 131 15.91 -6.31 4.68
C LEU A 131 17.17 -5.48 4.38
N GLU A 132 17.43 -5.18 3.11
CA GLU A 132 18.58 -4.35 2.71
C GLU A 132 18.48 -2.93 3.28
N MET A 133 17.27 -2.38 3.38
CA MET A 133 17.03 -1.11 4.05
C MET A 133 17.36 -1.17 5.54
N LEU A 134 16.98 -2.26 6.21
CA LEU A 134 17.30 -2.47 7.62
C LEU A 134 18.82 -2.55 7.85
N ASP A 135 19.53 -3.31 7.02
CA ASP A 135 20.99 -3.43 7.08
C ASP A 135 21.70 -2.09 6.86
N ALA A 136 21.13 -1.23 6.00
CA ALA A 136 21.62 0.13 5.76
C ALA A 136 21.16 1.16 6.81
N GLY A 137 20.41 0.76 7.84
CA GLY A 137 19.87 1.66 8.88
C GLY A 137 18.79 2.64 8.38
N LYS A 138 18.12 2.34 7.26
CA LYS A 138 17.04 3.16 6.70
C LYS A 138 15.69 2.75 7.28
N ASN A 139 14.76 3.71 7.40
CA ASN A 139 13.40 3.42 7.85
C ASN A 139 12.63 2.61 6.78
N PRO A 140 12.20 1.37 7.08
CA PRO A 140 11.44 0.52 6.14
C PRO A 140 10.07 1.10 5.74
N ASP A 141 9.49 2.03 6.50
CA ASP A 141 8.22 2.69 6.15
C ASP A 141 8.29 3.45 4.82
N ILE A 142 9.50 3.87 4.43
CA ILE A 142 9.73 4.52 3.13
C ILE A 142 9.43 3.56 1.99
N HIS A 143 9.75 2.28 2.12
CA HIS A 143 9.42 1.25 1.12
C HIS A 143 7.91 1.16 0.92
N THR A 144 7.16 1.00 2.02
CA THR A 144 5.69 0.94 1.98
C THR A 144 5.09 2.19 1.37
N ARG A 145 5.56 3.38 1.76
CA ARG A 145 5.10 4.65 1.20
C ARG A 145 5.33 4.73 -0.31
N ASN A 146 6.55 4.41 -0.76
CA ASN A 146 6.90 4.45 -2.18
C ASN A 146 6.08 3.42 -2.99
N PHE A 147 5.90 2.22 -2.44
CA PHE A 147 5.10 1.17 -3.05
C PHE A 147 3.64 1.60 -3.22
N VAL A 148 3.00 2.13 -2.17
CA VAL A 148 1.62 2.62 -2.23
C VAL A 148 1.48 3.78 -3.21
N ASN A 149 2.41 4.74 -3.21
CA ASN A 149 2.40 5.88 -4.15
C ASN A 149 2.53 5.42 -5.60
N ARG A 150 3.43 4.45 -5.85
CA ARG A 150 3.62 3.85 -7.17
C ARG A 150 2.36 3.11 -7.61
N LEU A 151 1.78 2.28 -6.76
CA LEU A 151 0.53 1.57 -7.05
C LEU A 151 -0.62 2.54 -7.38
N ALA A 152 -0.77 3.62 -6.61
CA ALA A 152 -1.79 4.62 -6.88
C ALA A 152 -1.60 5.28 -8.25
N SER A 153 -0.35 5.64 -8.57
CA SER A 153 0.01 6.26 -9.85
C SER A 153 -0.21 5.29 -11.03
N GLU A 154 0.23 4.04 -10.89
CA GLU A 154 0.07 2.98 -11.91
C GLU A 154 -1.42 2.63 -12.13
N ASN A 155 -2.22 2.62 -11.06
CA ASN A 155 -3.66 2.39 -11.15
C ASN A 155 -4.37 3.54 -11.91
N GLN A 156 -4.07 4.80 -11.56
CA GLN A 156 -4.62 5.96 -12.28
C GLN A 156 -4.20 5.96 -13.75
N TYR A 157 -2.93 5.65 -14.02
CA TYR A 157 -2.43 5.55 -15.38
C TYR A 157 -3.13 4.46 -16.19
N SER A 158 -3.28 3.26 -15.61
CA SER A 158 -3.96 2.13 -16.25
C SER A 158 -5.44 2.43 -16.51
N TYR A 159 -6.12 3.06 -15.54
CA TYR A 159 -7.49 3.53 -15.72
C TYR A 159 -7.60 4.55 -16.86
N GLY A 160 -6.69 5.52 -16.91
CA GLY A 160 -6.63 6.51 -18.00
C GLY A 160 -6.44 5.87 -19.39
N GLN A 161 -5.58 4.86 -19.49
CA GLN A 161 -5.41 4.10 -20.74
C GLN A 161 -6.68 3.35 -21.13
N HIS A 162 -7.31 2.66 -20.18
CA HIS A 162 -8.55 1.93 -20.42
C HIS A 162 -9.65 2.87 -20.92
N THR A 163 -9.88 3.99 -20.23
CA THR A 163 -10.88 4.99 -20.61
C THR A 163 -10.56 5.63 -21.98
N ALA A 164 -9.29 5.83 -22.32
CA ALA A 164 -8.91 6.38 -23.62
C ALA A 164 -9.24 5.41 -24.77
N VAL A 165 -8.98 4.12 -24.58
CA VAL A 165 -9.30 3.07 -25.57
C VAL A 165 -10.81 2.93 -25.73
N GLU A 166 -11.57 2.92 -24.62
CA GLU A 166 -13.03 2.88 -24.64
C GLU A 166 -13.61 4.08 -25.41
N ARG A 167 -13.16 5.30 -25.09
CA ARG A 167 -13.58 6.50 -25.82
C ARG A 167 -13.18 6.49 -27.29
N TYR A 168 -12.03 5.90 -27.62
CA TYR A 168 -11.61 5.76 -29.01
C TYR A 168 -12.53 4.80 -29.76
N LYS A 169 -12.87 3.65 -29.15
CA LYS A 169 -13.84 2.69 -29.69
C LYS A 169 -15.18 3.37 -29.94
N ASP A 170 -15.74 4.07 -28.96
CA ASP A 170 -17.05 4.72 -29.10
C ASP A 170 -17.07 5.75 -30.23
N LYS A 171 -15.98 6.53 -30.39
CA LYS A 171 -15.84 7.48 -31.50
C LYS A 171 -15.70 6.78 -32.84
N LEU A 172 -14.96 5.67 -32.89
CA LEU A 172 -14.80 4.88 -34.10
C LEU A 172 -16.13 4.24 -34.52
N ASP A 173 -16.87 3.66 -33.57
CA ASP A 173 -18.19 3.08 -33.79
C ASP A 173 -19.15 4.15 -34.34
N ALA A 174 -19.19 5.34 -33.73
CA ALA A 174 -20.01 6.45 -34.21
C ALA A 174 -19.63 6.91 -35.64
N ALA A 175 -18.33 6.97 -35.96
CA ALA A 175 -17.87 7.33 -37.30
C ALA A 175 -18.19 6.25 -38.35
N LEU A 176 -18.11 4.98 -37.98
CA LEU A 176 -18.48 3.86 -38.84
C LEU A 176 -19.99 3.84 -39.09
N ASP A 177 -20.79 4.10 -38.07
CA ASP A 177 -22.25 4.23 -38.14
C ASP A 177 -22.71 5.38 -39.05
N GLU A 178 -21.94 6.46 -39.13
CA GLU A 178 -22.19 7.59 -40.04
C GLU A 178 -21.76 7.26 -41.48
N ALA A 179 -20.59 6.65 -41.67
CA ALA A 179 -20.03 6.35 -42.99
C ALA A 179 -20.72 5.17 -43.68
N PHE A 180 -21.24 4.20 -42.91
CA PHE A 180 -21.85 2.97 -43.42
C PHE A 180 -23.17 2.65 -42.68
N PRO A 181 -24.23 3.43 -42.90
CA PRO A 181 -25.50 3.26 -42.20
C PRO A 181 -26.17 1.90 -42.44
N GLU A 182 -25.88 1.24 -43.57
CA GLU A 182 -26.35 -0.12 -43.90
C GLU A 182 -25.71 -1.22 -43.05
N LEU A 183 -24.55 -0.95 -42.43
CA LEU A 183 -23.84 -1.87 -41.53
C LEU A 183 -24.26 -1.72 -40.08
N LYS A 184 -25.17 -0.78 -39.76
CA LYS A 184 -25.79 -0.69 -38.43
C LYS A 184 -26.48 -2.01 -38.13
N VAL A 185 -25.79 -2.87 -37.40
CA VAL A 185 -26.33 -4.11 -36.88
C VAL A 185 -27.50 -3.72 -36.00
N ALA A 186 -28.72 -4.05 -36.45
CA ALA A 186 -29.92 -3.92 -35.62
C ALA A 186 -29.62 -4.55 -34.25
N PRO A 187 -30.01 -3.90 -33.14
CA PRO A 187 -29.74 -4.45 -31.81
C PRO A 187 -30.27 -5.89 -31.79
N ARG A 188 -29.38 -6.86 -31.55
CA ARG A 188 -29.80 -8.23 -31.28
C ARG A 188 -30.75 -8.15 -30.09
N GLY A 189 -32.04 -8.25 -30.36
CA GLY A 189 -33.05 -8.40 -29.33
C GLY A 189 -32.82 -9.73 -28.64
N ASP A 190 -32.64 -9.67 -27.33
CA ASP A 190 -33.08 -10.72 -26.40
C ASP A 190 -34.52 -10.39 -25.97
#